data_AF-U2FGC6-F1
#
_entry.id   AF-U2FGC6-F1
#
_cell.length_a   1.000
_cell.length_b   1.000
_cell.length_c   1.000
_cell.angle_alpha   90.00
_cell.angle_beta   90.00
_cell.angle_gamma   90.00
#
_symmetry.space_group_name_H-M   'P 1'
#
loop_
_entity.id
_entity.type
_entity.pdbx_description
1 polymer ?
#
loop_
_entity_poly.entity_id
_entity_poly.type
_entity_poly.pdbx_seq_one_letter_code
_entity_poly.pdbx_strand_id
1 'polypeptide(L)'
;MSCGYDGKHFGASYIDAMCIDGYLWDLDSCDEPGGPLFNGGDIPCPSCNTGEYVEYCAPDVWSSGNSRQRRRARRSQLRAVKASVLKRLAAAGGAQ
;
A
#
# COMPACT_ATOMS: atom_id res chain seq x y z
N MET A 1 -2.56 11.98 -9.68
CA MET A 1 -3.90 11.62 -9.16
C MET A 1 -3.74 10.80 -7.88
N SER A 2 -4.10 11.33 -6.71
CA SER A 2 -4.17 10.55 -5.46
C SER A 2 -5.51 9.81 -5.39
N CYS A 3 -5.51 8.58 -4.87
CA CYS A 3 -6.74 7.79 -4.73
C CYS A 3 -7.44 7.96 -3.37
N GLY A 4 -6.97 8.90 -2.55
CA GLY A 4 -7.49 9.15 -1.20
C GLY A 4 -7.17 8.05 -0.19
N TYR A 5 -6.19 7.18 -0.47
CA TYR A 5 -5.73 6.20 0.51
C TYR A 5 -4.75 6.84 1.50
N ASP A 6 -5.08 6.72 2.77
CA ASP A 6 -4.24 7.05 3.91
C ASP A 6 -4.05 5.81 4.80
N GLY A 7 -2.87 5.67 5.41
CA GLY A 7 -2.59 4.52 6.24
C GLY A 7 -1.34 4.65 7.09
N LYS A 8 -1.15 3.63 7.94
CA LYS A 8 0.10 3.43 8.70
C LYS A 8 0.94 2.40 7.96
N HIS A 9 2.07 2.78 7.37
CA HIS A 9 2.99 1.91 6.63
C HIS A 9 4.46 2.10 7.03
N PHE A 10 4.83 3.21 7.64
CA PHE A 10 6.21 3.51 8.04
C PHE A 10 6.50 3.25 9.53
N GLY A 11 5.50 2.75 10.26
CA GLY A 11 5.64 2.25 11.64
C GLY A 11 5.16 3.24 12.71
N ALA A 12 4.56 4.36 12.31
CA ALA A 12 4.02 5.33 13.25
C ALA A 12 2.71 4.85 13.90
N SER A 13 2.42 5.43 15.06
CA SER A 13 1.14 5.26 15.77
C SER A 13 -0.02 6.01 15.12
N TYR A 14 0.24 6.91 14.16
CA TYR A 14 -0.73 7.70 13.40
C TYR A 14 -0.58 7.43 11.90
N ILE A 15 -1.45 8.03 11.08
CA ILE A 15 -1.39 7.93 9.62
C ILE A 15 -0.10 8.63 9.16
N ASP A 16 0.89 7.82 8.78
CA ASP A 16 2.21 8.27 8.31
C ASP A 16 2.36 8.15 6.80
N ALA A 17 1.39 7.52 6.11
CA ALA A 17 1.47 7.27 4.68
C ALA A 17 0.25 7.80 3.95
N MET A 18 0.47 8.50 2.84
CA MET A 18 -0.59 8.87 1.91
C MET A 18 -0.29 8.44 0.48
N CYS A 19 -1.33 8.19 -0.31
CA CYS A 19 -1.18 7.90 -1.73
C CYS A 19 -1.00 9.18 -2.55
N ILE A 20 0.08 9.25 -3.33
CA ILE A 20 0.33 10.28 -4.35
C ILE A 20 0.80 9.56 -5.62
N ASP A 21 0.13 9.84 -6.74
CA ASP A 21 0.42 9.26 -8.07
C ASP A 21 0.53 7.72 -8.12
N GLY A 22 -0.23 7.04 -7.25
CA GLY A 22 -0.26 5.58 -7.23
C GLY A 22 0.80 4.93 -6.35
N TYR A 23 1.58 5.71 -5.62
CA TYR A 23 2.58 5.24 -4.66
C TYR A 23 2.34 5.85 -3.28
N LEU A 24 2.86 5.20 -2.25
CA LEU A 24 2.78 5.67 -0.87
C LEU A 24 3.95 6.57 -0.55
N TRP A 25 3.64 7.70 0.06
CA TRP A 25 4.60 8.69 0.50
C TRP A 25 4.50 8.88 2.00
N ASP A 26 5.66 8.97 2.64
CA ASP A 26 5.78 9.18 4.07
C ASP A 26 5.54 10.65 4.39
N LEU A 27 4.46 10.92 5.13
CA LEU A 27 4.05 12.25 5.57
C LEU A 27 5.01 12.86 6.57
N ASP A 28 5.75 12.03 7.32
CA ASP A 28 6.71 12.47 8.33
C ASP A 28 8.09 12.76 7.74
N SER A 29 8.29 12.46 6.45
CA SER A 29 9.56 12.69 5.77
C SER A 29 9.78 14.14 5.34
N CYS A 30 8.95 15.07 5.78
CA CYS A 30 9.04 16.46 5.42
C CYS A 30 9.78 17.27 6.48
N ASP A 31 10.86 17.96 6.11
CA ASP A 31 11.62 18.82 7.04
C ASP A 31 10.82 20.05 7.51
N GLU A 32 9.85 20.51 6.70
CA GLU A 32 8.93 21.62 7.03
C GLU A 32 7.46 21.23 6.81
N PRO A 33 6.50 21.70 7.63
CA PRO A 33 5.09 21.41 7.42
C PRO A 33 4.61 21.89 6.03
N GLY A 34 4.27 20.95 5.14
CA GLY A 34 3.82 21.24 3.77
C GLY A 34 4.92 21.37 2.71
N GLY A 35 6.17 21.05 3.05
CA GLY A 35 7.26 20.92 2.09
C GLY A 35 7.18 19.65 1.20
N PRO A 36 8.19 19.43 0.34
CA PRO A 36 8.28 18.22 -0.47
C PRO A 36 8.56 16.99 0.42
N LEU A 37 7.81 15.91 0.20
CA LEU A 37 8.07 14.62 0.83
C LEU A 37 9.33 14.02 0.20
N PHE A 38 10.36 13.72 1.00
CA PHE A 38 11.63 13.21 0.50
C PHE A 38 11.72 11.68 0.50
N ASN A 39 10.93 11.00 1.35
CA ASN A 39 10.86 9.54 1.43
C ASN A 39 9.45 9.08 1.05
N GLY A 40 9.39 8.12 0.13
CA GLY A 40 8.14 7.70 -0.50
C GLY A 40 8.35 7.36 -1.97
N GLY A 41 7.28 6.91 -2.63
CA GLY A 41 7.31 6.63 -4.07
C GLY A 41 7.79 5.22 -4.43
N ASP A 42 8.45 4.50 -3.52
CA ASP A 42 8.91 3.12 -3.78
C ASP A 42 7.83 2.07 -3.50
N ILE A 43 6.94 2.34 -2.54
CA ILE A 43 5.89 1.42 -2.13
C ILE A 43 4.64 1.71 -2.96
N PRO A 44 4.16 0.78 -3.80
CA PRO A 44 2.95 1.01 -4.60
C PRO A 44 1.72 1.16 -3.70
N CYS A 45 0.74 1.97 -4.10
CA CYS A 45 -0.48 2.13 -3.31
C CYS A 45 -1.30 0.83 -3.33
N PRO A 46 -1.66 0.24 -2.18
CA PRO A 46 -2.43 -1.00 -2.15
C PRO A 46 -3.88 -0.80 -2.66
N SER A 47 -4.37 0.44 -2.72
CA SER A 47 -5.72 0.77 -3.20
C SER A 47 -5.80 0.93 -4.72
N CYS A 48 -5.02 1.84 -5.32
CA CYS A 48 -5.08 2.11 -6.77
C CYS A 48 -3.99 1.39 -7.58
N ASN A 49 -2.86 1.03 -6.96
CA ASN A 49 -1.78 0.26 -7.58
C ASN A 49 -1.59 -1.11 -6.88
N THR A 50 -2.71 -1.80 -6.57
CA THR A 50 -2.69 -3.09 -5.86
C THR A 50 -1.88 -4.16 -6.61
N GLY A 51 -1.81 -4.07 -7.94
CA GLY A 51 -1.08 -5.03 -8.77
C GLY A 51 0.41 -5.04 -8.44
N GLU A 52 1.04 -3.87 -8.51
CA GLU A 52 2.45 -3.72 -8.14
C GLU A 52 2.67 -3.88 -6.65
N TYR A 53 1.74 -3.43 -5.79
CA TYR A 53 1.88 -3.61 -4.35
C TYR A 53 2.00 -5.09 -3.96
N VAL A 54 1.24 -5.95 -4.63
CA VAL A 54 1.30 -7.41 -4.40
C VAL A 54 2.62 -7.99 -4.89
N GLU A 55 3.24 -7.41 -5.91
CA GLU A 55 4.55 -7.82 -6.40
C GLU A 55 5.67 -7.30 -5.50
N TYR A 56 5.55 -6.08 -4.98
CA TYR A 56 6.43 -5.50 -3.96
C TYR A 56 6.41 -6.31 -2.66
N CYS A 57 5.23 -6.73 -2.20
CA CYS A 57 5.07 -7.59 -1.01
C CYS A 57 5.21 -9.09 -1.31
N ALA A 58 5.59 -9.49 -2.53
CA ALA A 58 5.71 -10.89 -2.88
C ALA A 58 6.86 -11.51 -2.06
N PRO A 59 6.60 -12.55 -1.25
CA PRO A 59 7.66 -13.24 -0.52
C PRO A 59 8.57 -13.96 -1.52
N ASP A 60 9.85 -14.12 -1.19
CA ASP A 60 10.84 -14.84 -2.01
C ASP A 60 10.38 -16.26 -2.40
N VAL A 61 9.52 -16.87 -1.57
CA VAL A 61 8.89 -18.16 -1.82
C VAL A 61 8.07 -18.20 -3.13
N TRP A 62 7.55 -17.08 -3.62
CA TRP A 62 6.86 -16.99 -4.92
C TRP A 62 7.77 -17.24 -6.11
N SER A 63 9.06 -16.96 -5.96
CA SER A 63 10.07 -17.22 -6.98
C SER A 63 10.26 -18.72 -7.19
N SER A 64 9.84 -19.55 -6.24
CA SER A 64 9.85 -21.01 -6.32
C SER A 64 8.48 -21.61 -6.75
N GLY A 65 8.50 -22.76 -7.43
CA GLY A 65 7.28 -23.47 -7.86
C GLY A 65 6.84 -23.17 -9.30
N ASN A 66 5.80 -23.86 -9.77
CA ASN A 66 5.35 -23.79 -11.17
C ASN A 66 4.46 -22.57 -11.46
N SER A 67 4.25 -22.27 -12.75
CA SER A 67 3.48 -21.10 -13.19
C SER A 67 2.02 -21.08 -12.69
N ARG A 68 1.42 -22.24 -12.38
CA ARG A 68 0.05 -22.32 -11.84
C ARG A 68 0.02 -21.96 -10.35
N GLN A 69 0.98 -22.46 -9.58
CA GLN A 69 1.13 -22.14 -8.16
C GLN A 69 1.35 -20.63 -7.95
N ARG A 70 2.25 -20.02 -8.73
CA ARG A 70 2.52 -18.57 -8.69
C ARG A 70 1.27 -17.74 -8.99
N ARG A 71 0.52 -18.09 -10.05
CA ARG A 71 -0.75 -17.40 -10.38
C ARG A 71 -1.78 -17.52 -9.26
N ARG A 72 -1.87 -18.69 -8.60
CA ARG A 72 -2.79 -18.90 -7.48
C ARG A 72 -2.39 -18.06 -6.27
N ALA A 73 -1.11 -18.07 -5.91
CA ALA A 73 -0.58 -17.26 -4.81
C ALA A 73 -0.83 -15.76 -5.04
N ARG A 74 -0.52 -15.27 -6.26
CA ARG A 74 -0.80 -13.88 -6.67
C ARG A 74 -2.26 -13.48 -6.54
N ARG A 75 -3.18 -14.34 -7.01
CA ARG A 75 -4.62 -14.10 -6.87
C ARG A 75 -5.06 -14.09 -5.41
N SER A 76 -4.49 -14.97 -4.58
CA SER A 76 -4.80 -15.04 -3.15
C SER A 76 -4.37 -13.77 -2.41
N GLN A 77 -3.12 -13.31 -2.63
CA GLN A 77 -2.63 -12.08 -2.04
C GLN A 77 -3.40 -10.85 -2.56
N LEU A 78 -3.67 -10.74 -3.87
CA LEU A 78 -4.51 -9.66 -4.41
C LEU A 78 -5.84 -9.54 -3.66
N ARG A 79 -6.50 -10.68 -3.38
CA ARG A 79 -7.75 -10.68 -2.62
C ARG A 79 -7.53 -10.25 -1.17
N ALA A 80 -6.48 -10.75 -0.53
CA ALA A 80 -6.15 -10.39 0.85
C ALA A 80 -5.84 -8.89 1.01
N VAL A 81 -5.03 -8.33 0.10
CA VAL A 81 -4.71 -6.89 0.08
C VAL A 81 -5.97 -6.08 -0.15
N LYS A 82 -6.78 -6.40 -1.17
CA LYS A 82 -8.04 -5.70 -1.42
C LYS A 82 -8.99 -5.76 -0.22
N ALA A 83 -9.11 -6.91 0.42
CA ALA A 83 -9.93 -7.05 1.63
C ALA A 83 -9.39 -6.21 2.79
N SER A 84 -8.07 -6.15 2.97
CA SER A 84 -7.43 -5.30 3.99
C SER A 84 -7.67 -3.81 3.72
N VAL A 85 -7.46 -3.37 2.48
CA VAL A 85 -7.74 -1.99 2.05
C VAL A 85 -9.21 -1.64 2.27
N LEU A 86 -10.14 -2.48 1.82
CA LEU A 86 -11.58 -2.25 2.02
C LEU A 86 -11.95 -2.17 3.50
N LYS A 87 -11.40 -3.04 4.36
CA LYS A 87 -11.61 -2.97 5.81
C LYS A 87 -11.07 -1.67 6.40
N ARG A 88 -9.89 -1.22 5.96
CA ARG A 88 -9.30 0.06 6.41
C ARG A 88 -10.13 1.26 5.96
N LEU A 89 -10.53 1.30 4.69
CA LEU A 89 -11.38 2.38 4.17
C LEU A 89 -12.73 2.41 4.89
N ALA A 90 -13.32 1.25 5.19
CA ALA A 90 -14.54 1.17 5.98
C ALA A 90 -14.34 1.63 7.44
N ALA A 91 -13.19 1.33 8.05
CA ALA A 91 -12.86 1.81 9.41
C ALA A 91 -12.57 3.32 9.44
N ALA A 92 -11.91 3.86 8.42
CA ALA A 92 -11.64 5.29 8.27
C ALA A 92 -12.93 6.10 8.03
N GLY A 93 -13.90 5.53 7.30
CA GLY A 93 -15.22 6.13 7.08
C GLY A 93 -16.18 6.07 8.28
N GLY A 94 -15.80 5.40 9.37
CA GLY A 94 -16.60 5.24 10.60
C GLY A 94 -16.32 6.27 11.71
N ALA A 95 -15.41 7.22 11.48
CA ALA A 95 -15.21 8.37 12.37
C ALA A 95 -16.06 9.55 11.88
N GLN A 96 -17.38 9.45 12.08
CA GLN A 96 -18.33 10.56 12.01
C GLN A 96 -19.25 10.48 13.22
#